data_AF-A0A352F7E3-F1
#
_entry.id   AF-A0A352F7E3-F1
#
_cell.length_a   1.000
_cell.length_b   1.000
_cell.length_c   1.000
_cell.angle_alpha   90.00
_cell.angle_beta   90.00
_cell.angle_gamma   90.00
#
_symmetry.space_group_name_H-M   'P 1'
#
loop_
_entity.id
_entity.type
_entity.pdbx_description
1 polymer ?
#
loop_
_entity_poly.entity_id
_entity_poly.type
_entity_poly.pdbx_seq_one_letter_code
_entity_poly.pdbx_strand_id
1 'polypeptide(L)'
;MEKSELEEYFDRFRRNTIGYDLDYQSPYGLKPLIYADWIASGRLYAPIEENMLKRVGPWVSNTHTESSESGSLMTKAYHYALQKIKKHVNAGPNDVIITAGSGMTTVVNKLQRILGLRTCGRISGSECLEKCERPVVFLTHMEHHSNHMSWYESNVDVVILEPDADLLISLDNLRNKLEEYRNRSLKIGAFTACSNVTGIETPYHEMAKIMHEHGGICFIDFA
;
A
#
# COMPACT_ATOMS: atom_id res chain seq x y z
N MET A 1 19.72 -4.27 -34.36
CA MET A 1 18.32 -4.59 -34.02
C MET A 1 17.62 -3.25 -33.88
N GLU A 2 16.55 -3.03 -34.62
CA GLU A 2 15.75 -1.81 -34.53
C GLU A 2 15.04 -1.80 -33.18
N LYS A 3 15.03 -0.66 -32.47
CA LYS A 3 14.34 -0.55 -31.19
C LYS A 3 12.83 -0.59 -31.43
N SER A 4 12.10 -1.29 -30.56
CA SER A 4 10.64 -1.18 -30.56
C SER A 4 10.19 0.21 -30.12
N GLU A 5 8.96 0.60 -30.49
CA GLU A 5 8.35 1.87 -30.06
C GLU A 5 8.37 2.04 -28.53
N LEU A 6 8.10 0.97 -27.77
CA LEU A 6 8.14 1.00 -26.31
C LEU A 6 9.57 1.18 -25.79
N GLU A 7 10.56 0.53 -26.39
CA GLU A 7 11.96 0.72 -26.02
C GLU A 7 12.41 2.17 -26.24
N GLU A 8 12.01 2.79 -27.35
CA GLU A 8 12.30 4.20 -27.61
C GLU A 8 11.61 5.13 -26.61
N TYR A 9 10.33 4.88 -26.31
CA TYR A 9 9.58 5.66 -25.33
C TYR A 9 10.20 5.60 -23.92
N PHE A 10 10.60 4.40 -23.47
CA PHE A 10 11.15 4.20 -22.13
C PHE A 10 12.66 4.51 -22.02
N ASP A 11 13.36 4.66 -23.14
CA ASP A 11 14.80 4.93 -23.19
C ASP A 11 15.21 6.14 -22.33
N ARG A 12 14.44 7.23 -22.39
CA ARG A 12 14.71 8.44 -21.61
C ARG A 12 14.63 8.21 -20.09
N PHE A 13 13.72 7.35 -19.63
CA PHE A 13 13.56 7.06 -18.21
C PHE A 13 14.67 6.13 -17.75
N ARG A 14 14.94 5.10 -18.56
CA ARG A 14 16.01 4.12 -18.33
C ARG A 14 17.38 4.78 -18.17
N ARG A 15 17.77 5.69 -19.07
CA ARG A 15 19.06 6.41 -19.00
C ARG A 15 19.19 7.34 -17.79
N ASN A 16 18.06 7.82 -17.24
CA ASN A 16 18.03 8.71 -16.09
C ASN A 16 17.88 7.95 -14.75
N THR A 17 17.75 6.62 -14.78
CA THR A 17 17.86 5.78 -13.58
C THR A 17 19.30 5.82 -13.07
N ILE A 18 19.50 6.18 -11.80
CA ILE A 18 20.83 6.16 -11.19
C ILE A 18 21.34 4.72 -11.13
N GLY A 19 22.54 4.50 -11.66
CA GLY A 19 23.18 3.18 -11.74
C GLY A 19 22.70 2.31 -12.92
N TYR A 20 22.07 2.88 -13.95
CA TYR A 20 21.62 2.15 -15.14
C TYR A 20 22.76 1.34 -15.80
N ASP A 21 23.90 1.97 -16.08
CA ASP A 21 25.08 1.32 -16.67
C ASP A 21 26.13 0.97 -15.59
N LEU A 22 25.68 0.52 -14.41
CA LEU A 22 26.58 0.15 -13.33
C LEU A 22 27.25 -1.19 -13.62
N ASP A 23 28.57 -1.22 -13.55
CA ASP A 23 29.36 -2.45 -13.56
C ASP A 23 29.76 -2.85 -12.14
N TYR A 24 30.01 -4.15 -11.93
CA TYR A 24 30.54 -4.67 -10.67
C TYR A 24 31.63 -5.72 -10.91
N GLN A 25 32.56 -5.83 -9.96
CA GLN A 25 33.58 -6.86 -9.98
C GLN A 25 32.98 -8.19 -9.52
N SER A 26 33.02 -9.20 -10.39
CA SER A 26 32.62 -10.57 -10.06
C SER A 26 33.85 -11.50 -10.02
N PRO A 27 33.70 -12.75 -9.52
CA PRO A 27 34.73 -13.79 -9.65
C PRO A 27 35.15 -14.08 -11.11
N TYR A 28 34.31 -13.70 -12.09
CA TYR A 28 34.54 -13.88 -13.52
C TYR A 28 34.97 -12.58 -14.23
N GLY A 29 35.49 -11.61 -13.48
CA GLY A 29 35.89 -10.29 -13.97
C GLY A 29 34.79 -9.23 -13.86
N LEU A 30 35.00 -8.10 -14.51
CA LEU A 30 34.04 -6.99 -14.56
C LEU A 30 32.79 -7.40 -15.35
N LYS A 31 31.61 -7.19 -14.77
CA LYS A 31 30.32 -7.53 -15.40
C LYS A 31 29.33 -6.37 -15.26
N PRO A 32 28.47 -6.15 -16.28
CA PRO A 32 27.35 -5.23 -16.15
C PRO A 32 26.33 -5.76 -15.15
N LEU A 33 25.78 -4.87 -14.33
CA LEU A 33 24.71 -5.20 -13.40
C LEU A 33 23.36 -5.15 -14.11
N ILE A 34 22.75 -6.32 -14.29
CA ILE A 34 21.35 -6.43 -14.75
C ILE A 34 20.45 -6.33 -13.52
N TYR A 35 19.74 -5.22 -13.38
CA TYR A 35 18.80 -5.02 -12.27
C TYR A 35 17.39 -5.46 -12.64
N ALA A 36 16.93 -6.54 -12.01
CA ALA A 36 15.62 -7.16 -12.23
C ALA A 36 14.78 -7.24 -10.95
N ASP A 37 15.03 -6.35 -9.97
CA ASP A 37 14.42 -6.37 -8.63
C ASP A 37 13.45 -5.19 -8.40
N TRP A 38 12.84 -4.71 -9.49
CA TRP A 38 11.99 -3.51 -9.49
C TRP A 38 10.73 -3.62 -8.65
N ILE A 39 10.23 -4.84 -8.44
CA ILE A 39 9.06 -5.11 -7.59
C ILE A 39 9.41 -4.95 -6.10
N ALA A 40 10.64 -5.31 -5.70
CA ALA A 40 11.05 -5.14 -4.31
C ALA A 40 11.43 -3.69 -4.00
N SER A 41 12.17 -3.04 -4.90
CA SER A 41 12.53 -1.64 -4.75
C SER A 41 12.83 -0.94 -6.06
N GLY A 42 12.30 0.28 -6.22
CA GLY A 42 12.70 1.16 -7.30
C GLY A 42 14.10 1.75 -7.07
N ARG A 43 14.83 2.02 -8.15
CA ARG A 43 16.06 2.83 -8.09
C ARG A 43 15.76 4.32 -8.10
N LEU A 44 16.69 5.10 -7.57
CA LEU A 44 16.65 6.56 -7.64
C LEU A 44 16.62 7.05 -9.10
N TYR A 45 15.92 8.17 -9.31
CA TYR A 45 15.76 8.78 -10.63
C TYR A 45 16.41 10.16 -10.64
N ALA A 46 17.46 10.34 -11.44
CA ALA A 46 18.34 11.51 -11.36
C ALA A 46 17.60 12.86 -11.45
N PRO A 47 16.60 13.06 -12.33
CA PRO A 47 15.82 14.30 -12.34
C PRO A 47 15.06 14.56 -11.03
N ILE A 48 14.54 13.53 -10.35
CA ILE A 48 13.86 13.72 -9.05
C ILE A 48 14.90 14.12 -8.00
N GLU A 49 16.01 13.39 -7.90
CA GLU A 49 17.06 13.66 -6.92
C GLU A 49 17.66 15.07 -7.11
N GLU A 50 17.88 15.48 -8.35
CA GLU A 50 18.39 16.82 -8.66
C GLU A 50 17.39 17.92 -8.25
N ASN A 51 16.09 17.73 -8.50
CA ASN A 51 15.07 18.67 -8.06
C ASN A 51 15.00 18.72 -6.53
N MET A 52 15.05 17.57 -5.86
CA MET A 52 15.06 17.50 -4.39
C MET A 52 16.27 18.24 -3.82
N LEU A 53 17.46 18.01 -4.36
CA LEU A 53 18.70 18.64 -3.89
C LEU A 53 18.73 20.15 -4.17
N LYS A 54 18.42 20.57 -5.40
CA LYS A 54 18.67 21.95 -5.85
C LYS A 54 17.48 22.89 -5.66
N ARG A 55 16.24 22.37 -5.65
CA ARG A 55 15.02 23.21 -5.62
C ARG A 55 14.20 23.05 -4.36
N VAL A 56 14.19 21.88 -3.72
CA VAL A 56 13.44 21.67 -2.47
C VAL A 56 14.37 21.88 -1.27
N GLY A 57 15.55 21.24 -1.29
CA GLY A 57 16.55 21.27 -0.23
C GLY A 57 16.85 22.65 0.36
N PRO A 58 17.12 23.69 -0.46
CA PRO A 58 17.44 25.03 0.05
C PRO A 58 16.29 25.72 0.81
N TRP A 59 15.05 25.26 0.63
CA TRP A 59 13.86 25.84 1.26
C TRP A 59 13.34 25.02 2.43
N VAL A 60 13.96 23.87 2.73
CA VAL A 60 13.50 22.98 3.81
C VAL A 60 13.44 23.76 5.11
N SER A 61 12.25 23.80 5.69
CA SER A 61 11.97 24.40 6.98
C SER A 61 10.77 23.67 7.58
N ASN A 62 10.51 23.92 8.86
CA ASN A 62 9.36 23.30 9.52
C ASN A 62 8.07 23.78 8.84
N THR A 63 7.25 22.82 8.43
CA THR A 63 5.87 23.08 8.04
C THR A 63 5.09 23.56 9.26
N HIS A 64 3.87 24.08 9.11
CA HIS A 64 3.03 24.58 10.21
C HIS A 64 3.30 26.01 10.70
N THR A 65 4.20 26.76 10.04
CA THR A 65 4.34 28.19 10.28
C THR A 65 4.43 28.94 8.95
N GLU A 66 3.66 30.02 8.81
CA GLU A 66 3.73 30.93 7.66
C GLU A 66 4.56 32.19 7.98
N SER A 67 5.22 32.20 9.14
CA SER A 67 5.98 33.34 9.65
C SER A 67 7.30 33.59 8.92
N SER A 68 7.73 32.65 8.08
CA SER A 68 8.92 32.78 7.22
C SER A 68 8.59 32.36 5.79
N GLU A 69 9.30 32.94 4.82
CA GLU A 69 9.13 32.60 3.40
C GLU A 69 9.35 31.10 3.15
N SER A 70 10.40 30.51 3.73
CA SER A 70 10.65 29.07 3.61
C SER A 70 9.52 28.24 4.23
N GLY A 71 9.04 28.61 5.43
CA GLY A 71 7.93 27.92 6.12
C GLY A 71 6.61 27.96 5.33
N SER A 72 6.27 29.14 4.79
CA SER A 72 5.10 29.32 3.93
C SER A 72 5.23 28.49 2.64
N LEU A 73 6.40 28.52 1.99
CA LEU A 73 6.65 27.79 0.77
C LEU A 73 6.56 26.28 0.98
N MET A 74 7.16 25.72 2.04
CA MET A 74 7.11 24.27 2.32
C MET A 74 5.71 23.80 2.70
N THR A 75 4.96 24.61 3.45
CA THR A 75 3.56 24.29 3.77
C THR A 75 2.70 24.23 2.51
N LYS A 76 2.86 25.21 1.60
CA LYS A 76 2.16 25.22 0.30
C LYS A 76 2.59 24.05 -0.59
N ALA A 77 3.88 23.75 -0.65
CA ALA A 77 4.42 22.63 -1.43
C ALA A 77 3.87 21.29 -0.93
N TYR A 78 3.78 21.10 0.39
CA TYR A 78 3.18 19.91 1.00
C TYR A 78 1.71 19.74 0.61
N HIS A 79 0.89 20.79 0.74
CA HIS A 79 -0.52 20.73 0.32
C HIS A 79 -0.68 20.49 -1.19
N TYR A 80 0.20 21.08 -2.01
CA TYR A 80 0.21 20.84 -3.44
C TYR A 80 0.55 19.39 -3.78
N ALA A 81 1.52 18.79 -3.09
CA ALA A 81 1.86 17.37 -3.24
C ALA A 81 0.66 16.48 -2.89
N LEU A 82 -0.04 16.74 -1.78
CA LEU A 82 -1.25 16.01 -1.41
C LEU A 82 -2.35 16.15 -2.47
N GLN A 83 -2.56 17.35 -3.02
CA GLN A 83 -3.53 17.56 -4.10
C GLN A 83 -3.17 16.74 -5.35
N LYS A 84 -1.88 16.68 -5.71
CA LYS A 84 -1.40 15.86 -6.83
C LYS A 84 -1.64 14.39 -6.58
N ILE A 85 -1.33 13.88 -5.39
CA ILE A 85 -1.57 12.47 -5.04
C ILE A 85 -3.07 12.17 -5.12
N LYS A 86 -3.94 12.98 -4.50
CA LYS A 86 -5.39 12.80 -4.57
C LYS A 86 -5.89 12.69 -6.01
N LYS A 87 -5.41 13.57 -6.90
CA LYS A 87 -5.78 13.53 -8.32
C LYS A 87 -5.36 12.22 -9.00
N HIS A 88 -4.16 11.71 -8.70
CA HIS A 88 -3.66 10.46 -9.31
C HIS A 88 -4.45 9.23 -8.86
N VAL A 89 -4.90 9.20 -7.61
CA VAL A 89 -5.68 8.08 -7.06
C VAL A 89 -7.19 8.32 -7.13
N ASN A 90 -7.63 9.36 -7.86
CA ASN A 90 -9.03 9.75 -7.99
C ASN A 90 -9.77 9.96 -6.66
N ALA A 91 -9.07 10.48 -5.64
CA ALA A 91 -9.63 10.78 -4.34
C ALA A 91 -10.46 12.08 -4.37
N GLY A 92 -11.65 12.03 -3.77
CA GLY A 92 -12.58 13.14 -3.61
C GLY A 92 -12.19 14.13 -2.51
N PRO A 93 -13.01 15.19 -2.32
CA PRO A 93 -12.75 16.23 -1.33
C PRO A 93 -12.77 15.71 0.11
N ASN A 94 -13.59 14.69 0.39
CA ASN A 94 -13.76 14.11 1.73
C ASN A 94 -12.75 13.00 2.05
N ASP A 95 -11.96 12.56 1.07
CA ASP A 95 -10.95 11.52 1.27
C ASP A 95 -9.72 12.10 1.97
N VAL A 96 -9.07 11.29 2.80
CA VAL A 96 -7.92 11.69 3.61
C VAL A 96 -6.70 10.89 3.19
N ILE A 97 -5.57 11.59 3.03
CA ILE A 97 -4.26 10.95 2.87
C ILE A 97 -3.58 10.95 4.23
N ILE A 98 -3.17 9.76 4.68
CA ILE A 98 -2.38 9.59 5.90
C ILE A 98 -0.97 9.18 5.51
N THR A 99 -0.02 10.09 5.70
CA THR A 99 1.41 9.79 5.55
C THR A 99 1.95 9.24 6.88
N ALA A 100 2.62 8.08 6.84
CA ALA A 100 3.19 7.49 8.05
C ALA A 100 4.38 6.57 7.75
N GLY A 101 5.51 6.85 8.42
CA GLY A 101 6.69 5.99 8.44
C GLY A 101 7.20 5.56 7.08
N SER A 102 7.69 4.32 7.01
CA SER A 102 8.19 3.69 5.79
C SER A 102 7.44 2.38 5.53
N GLY A 103 7.04 2.18 4.28
CA GLY A 103 6.36 0.97 3.81
C GLY A 103 4.92 0.79 4.31
N MET A 104 4.22 -0.18 3.69
CA MET A 104 2.83 -0.51 4.02
C MET A 104 2.64 -0.98 5.46
N THR A 105 3.60 -1.72 6.01
CA THR A 105 3.57 -2.21 7.39
C THR A 105 3.28 -1.09 8.40
N THR A 106 3.92 0.07 8.26
CA THR A 106 3.73 1.18 9.20
C THR A 106 2.32 1.77 9.10
N VAL A 107 1.83 1.96 7.88
CA VAL A 107 0.52 2.58 7.61
C VAL A 107 -0.61 1.65 8.05
N VAL A 108 -0.54 0.35 7.74
CA VAL A 108 -1.55 -0.64 8.15
C VAL A 108 -1.64 -0.75 9.68
N ASN A 109 -0.50 -0.80 10.36
CA ASN A 109 -0.47 -0.80 11.83
C ASN A 109 -1.06 0.49 12.42
N LYS A 110 -0.79 1.65 11.81
CA LYS A 110 -1.36 2.92 12.25
C LYS A 110 -2.88 2.95 12.03
N LEU A 111 -3.36 2.46 10.89
CA LEU A 111 -4.79 2.33 10.58
C LEU A 111 -5.49 1.43 11.61
N GLN A 112 -4.95 0.25 11.89
CA GLN A 112 -5.49 -0.69 12.88
C GLN A 112 -5.58 -0.06 14.29
N ARG A 113 -4.60 0.77 14.68
CA ARG A 113 -4.65 1.53 15.95
C ARG A 113 -5.72 2.62 15.95
N ILE A 114 -5.87 3.37 14.84
CA ILE A 114 -6.92 4.39 14.69
C ILE A 114 -8.31 3.75 14.80
N LEU A 115 -8.47 2.55 14.23
CA LEU A 115 -9.71 1.77 14.32
C LEU A 115 -9.91 1.08 15.69
N GLY A 116 -8.97 1.23 16.64
CA GLY A 116 -9.07 0.62 17.97
C GLY A 116 -8.83 -0.90 18.00
N LEU A 117 -8.35 -1.51 16.92
CA LEU A 117 -8.24 -2.97 16.77
C LEU A 117 -7.01 -3.58 17.45
N ARG A 118 -6.05 -2.76 17.88
CA ARG A 118 -4.80 -3.21 18.54
C ARG A 118 -4.87 -3.18 20.06
N THR A 119 -5.97 -2.72 20.66
CA THR A 119 -6.05 -2.50 22.11
C THR A 119 -7.21 -3.29 22.70
N CYS A 120 -6.90 -4.18 23.64
CA CYS A 120 -7.86 -4.78 24.58
C CYS A 120 -7.16 -5.12 25.90
N GLY A 121 -7.86 -4.96 27.02
CA GLY A 121 -7.34 -5.28 28.36
C GLY A 121 -6.89 -4.07 29.20
N ARG A 122 -6.40 -4.37 30.43
CA ARG A 122 -6.21 -3.55 31.65
C ARG A 122 -5.92 -2.04 31.53
N ILE A 123 -5.36 -1.53 30.43
CA ILE A 123 -5.14 -0.09 30.21
C ILE A 123 -6.44 0.63 29.82
N SER A 124 -7.36 -0.02 29.08
CA SER A 124 -8.67 0.53 28.71
C SER A 124 -9.78 0.25 29.72
N GLY A 125 -9.53 -0.60 30.73
CA GLY A 125 -10.51 -0.99 31.75
C GLY A 125 -11.66 -1.89 31.25
N SER A 126 -11.68 -2.24 29.97
CA SER A 126 -12.72 -3.07 29.35
C SER A 126 -12.30 -4.54 29.29
N GLU A 127 -13.25 -5.45 29.51
CA GLU A 127 -13.10 -6.85 29.09
C GLU A 127 -12.86 -6.91 27.57
N CYS A 128 -12.15 -7.93 27.11
CA CYS A 128 -11.94 -8.10 25.66
C CYS A 128 -13.30 -8.33 25.00
N LEU A 129 -13.51 -7.75 23.81
CA LEU A 129 -14.75 -7.86 23.03
C LEU A 129 -15.32 -9.29 23.05
N GLU A 130 -16.62 -9.42 23.30
CA GLU A 130 -17.30 -10.71 23.17
C GLU A 130 -17.15 -11.23 21.74
N LYS A 131 -17.33 -12.55 21.53
CA LYS A 131 -17.12 -13.16 20.21
C LYS A 131 -17.94 -12.49 19.10
N CYS A 132 -19.18 -12.05 19.37
CA CYS A 132 -20.00 -11.37 18.37
C CYS A 132 -19.57 -9.90 18.12
N GLU A 133 -18.87 -9.29 19.07
CA GLU A 133 -18.38 -7.92 19.01
C GLU A 133 -16.99 -7.83 18.37
N ARG A 134 -16.22 -8.93 18.35
CA ARG A 134 -14.93 -9.03 17.64
C ARG A 134 -15.16 -8.86 16.13
N PRO A 135 -14.50 -7.89 15.49
CA PRO A 135 -14.55 -7.76 14.03
C PRO A 135 -14.01 -9.01 13.34
N VAL A 136 -14.52 -9.31 12.15
CA VAL A 136 -13.97 -10.34 11.27
C VAL A 136 -13.24 -9.71 10.09
N VAL A 137 -12.06 -10.23 9.77
CA VAL A 137 -11.22 -9.80 8.65
C VAL A 137 -11.07 -10.94 7.66
N PHE A 138 -11.46 -10.69 6.41
CA PHE A 138 -11.30 -11.61 5.29
C PHE A 138 -10.02 -11.25 4.53
N LEU A 139 -9.18 -12.25 4.29
CA LEU A 139 -7.92 -12.16 3.55
C LEU A 139 -7.93 -13.18 2.40
N THR A 140 -7.10 -12.96 1.38
CA THR A 140 -6.83 -13.97 0.37
C THR A 140 -5.60 -14.81 0.73
N HIS A 141 -5.34 -15.87 -0.04
CA HIS A 141 -4.08 -16.61 0.03
C HIS A 141 -2.90 -15.87 -0.62
N MET A 142 -3.13 -14.74 -1.30
CA MET A 142 -2.13 -13.97 -2.05
C MET A 142 -1.53 -12.79 -1.27
N GLU A 143 -1.92 -12.61 0.00
CA GLU A 143 -1.53 -11.43 0.78
C GLU A 143 -0.04 -11.40 1.11
N HIS A 144 0.57 -10.21 0.99
CA HIS A 144 1.90 -9.97 1.53
C HIS A 144 1.87 -10.05 3.07
N HIS A 145 2.97 -10.51 3.67
CA HIS A 145 3.06 -10.70 5.12
C HIS A 145 2.78 -9.42 5.93
N SER A 146 3.09 -8.24 5.39
CA SER A 146 2.76 -6.96 6.06
C SER A 146 1.26 -6.74 6.22
N ASN A 147 0.47 -7.19 5.25
CA ASN A 147 -0.99 -7.16 5.35
C ASN A 147 -1.43 -8.33 6.25
N HIS A 148 -1.08 -9.56 5.88
CA HIS A 148 -1.52 -10.80 6.53
C HIS A 148 -1.24 -10.86 8.04
N MET A 149 0.02 -10.79 8.45
CA MET A 149 0.42 -10.99 9.85
C MET A 149 -0.15 -9.91 10.78
N SER A 150 -0.29 -8.68 10.25
CA SER A 150 -0.77 -7.54 11.04
C SER A 150 -2.20 -7.76 11.56
N TRP A 151 -3.05 -8.48 10.80
CA TRP A 151 -4.41 -8.80 11.22
C TRP A 151 -4.45 -9.92 12.26
N TYR A 152 -3.56 -10.92 12.16
CA TYR A 152 -3.44 -11.97 13.17
C TYR A 152 -3.01 -11.44 14.54
N GLU A 153 -2.20 -10.39 14.55
CA GLU A 153 -1.77 -9.71 15.78
C GLU A 153 -2.77 -8.66 16.29
N SER A 154 -3.92 -8.51 15.62
CA SER A 154 -4.99 -7.58 16.02
C SER A 154 -6.10 -8.33 16.76
N ASN A 155 -6.92 -7.60 17.52
CA ASN A 155 -8.05 -8.18 18.23
C ASN A 155 -9.27 -8.40 17.31
N VAL A 156 -9.09 -9.27 16.33
CA VAL A 156 -10.07 -9.61 15.29
C VAL A 156 -10.09 -11.13 15.09
N ASP A 157 -11.08 -11.63 14.37
CA ASP A 157 -11.05 -12.99 13.85
C ASP A 157 -10.63 -12.92 12.37
N VAL A 158 -9.64 -13.73 11.99
CA VAL A 158 -9.12 -13.73 10.61
C VAL A 158 -9.65 -14.95 9.86
N VAL A 159 -10.16 -14.72 8.66
CA VAL A 159 -10.65 -15.75 7.73
C VAL A 159 -9.86 -15.65 6.44
N ILE A 160 -9.08 -16.68 6.14
CA ILE A 160 -8.42 -16.79 4.83
C ILE A 160 -9.42 -17.44 3.87
N LEU A 161 -9.66 -16.80 2.74
CA LEU A 161 -10.49 -17.33 1.67
C LEU A 161 -9.72 -18.42 0.94
N GLU A 162 -10.37 -19.57 0.77
CA GLU A 162 -9.84 -20.64 -0.06
C GLU A 162 -9.87 -20.22 -1.54
N PRO A 163 -8.83 -20.53 -2.32
CA PRO A 163 -8.84 -20.28 -3.75
C PRO A 163 -9.85 -21.16 -4.50
N ASP A 164 -10.09 -20.83 -5.76
CA ASP A 164 -10.72 -21.76 -6.70
C ASP A 164 -9.75 -22.83 -7.23
N ALA A 165 -10.23 -23.65 -8.17
CA ALA A 165 -9.46 -24.74 -8.76
C ALA A 165 -8.21 -24.27 -9.55
N ASP A 166 -8.19 -23.00 -9.98
CA ASP A 166 -7.08 -22.39 -10.73
C ASP A 166 -6.12 -21.61 -9.81
N LEU A 167 -6.28 -21.75 -8.49
CA LEU A 167 -5.53 -21.01 -7.46
C LEU A 167 -5.78 -19.49 -7.50
N LEU A 168 -6.93 -19.07 -8.06
CA LEU A 168 -7.37 -17.68 -8.12
C LEU A 168 -8.38 -17.37 -7.01
N ILE A 169 -8.73 -16.09 -6.89
CA ILE A 169 -9.68 -15.62 -5.89
C ILE A 169 -11.10 -16.02 -6.30
N SER A 170 -11.76 -16.80 -5.45
CA SER A 170 -13.17 -17.14 -5.61
C SER A 170 -14.09 -16.10 -4.96
N LEU A 171 -14.82 -15.35 -5.79
CA LEU A 171 -15.84 -14.41 -5.32
C LEU A 171 -17.00 -15.12 -4.61
N ASP A 172 -17.31 -16.36 -4.98
CA ASP A 172 -18.36 -17.14 -4.34
C ASP A 172 -17.93 -17.60 -2.95
N ASN A 173 -16.66 -17.96 -2.76
CA ASN A 173 -16.12 -18.24 -1.43
C ASN A 173 -16.20 -17.01 -0.53
N LEU A 174 -15.92 -15.81 -1.06
CA LEU A 174 -16.11 -14.56 -0.31
C LEU A 174 -17.57 -14.36 0.11
N ARG A 175 -18.54 -14.53 -0.80
CA ARG A 175 -19.97 -14.41 -0.48
C ARG A 175 -20.41 -15.41 0.58
N ASN A 176 -20.01 -16.68 0.42
CA ASN A 176 -20.34 -17.75 1.36
C ASN A 176 -19.79 -17.46 2.75
N LYS A 177 -18.55 -16.98 2.84
CA LYS A 177 -17.92 -16.59 4.12
C LYS A 177 -18.55 -15.35 4.73
N LEU A 178 -18.99 -14.38 3.94
CA LEU A 178 -19.71 -13.22 4.47
C LEU A 178 -21.07 -13.62 5.07
N GLU A 179 -21.78 -14.57 4.46
CA GLU A 179 -23.05 -15.09 4.98
C GLU A 179 -22.86 -15.90 6.28
N GLU A 180 -21.81 -16.73 6.35
CA GLU A 180 -21.45 -17.47 7.57
C GLU A 180 -21.21 -16.51 8.76
N TYR A 181 -20.60 -15.35 8.48
CA TYR A 181 -20.28 -14.33 9.49
C TYR A 181 -21.29 -13.17 9.50
N ARG A 182 -22.49 -13.31 8.94
CA ARG A 182 -23.47 -12.21 8.78
C ARG A 182 -23.78 -11.47 10.09
N ASN A 183 -23.77 -12.18 11.21
CA ASN A 183 -24.09 -11.65 12.55
C ASN A 183 -22.94 -10.83 13.17
N ARG A 184 -21.78 -10.73 12.51
CA ARG A 184 -20.67 -9.89 13.00
C ARG A 184 -20.97 -8.41 12.79
N SER A 185 -20.72 -7.62 13.83
CA SER A 185 -20.94 -6.18 13.85
C SER A 185 -20.06 -5.44 12.85
N LEU A 186 -18.78 -5.83 12.73
CA LEU A 186 -17.82 -5.25 11.80
C LEU A 186 -17.18 -6.34 10.94
N LYS A 187 -17.22 -6.14 9.62
CA LYS A 187 -16.64 -7.03 8.61
C LYS A 187 -15.66 -6.21 7.78
N ILE A 188 -14.43 -6.70 7.64
CA ILE A 188 -13.35 -6.03 6.92
C ILE A 188 -12.83 -7.00 5.86
N GLY A 189 -12.78 -6.58 4.60
CA GLY A 189 -12.02 -7.29 3.57
C GLY A 189 -10.69 -6.58 3.36
N ALA A 190 -9.57 -7.23 3.63
CA ALA A 190 -8.24 -6.63 3.46
C ALA A 190 -7.48 -7.41 2.39
N PHE A 191 -7.51 -6.90 1.16
CA PHE A 191 -7.10 -7.65 -0.03
C PHE A 191 -5.96 -6.95 -0.76
N THR A 192 -5.03 -7.71 -1.34
CA THR A 192 -4.07 -7.17 -2.29
C THR A 192 -4.75 -6.84 -3.63
N ALA A 193 -4.35 -5.76 -4.29
CA ALA A 193 -4.76 -5.43 -5.65
C ALA A 193 -4.05 -6.32 -6.69
N CYS A 194 -2.81 -6.74 -6.40
CA CYS A 194 -2.00 -7.55 -7.29
C CYS A 194 -0.94 -8.31 -6.49
N SER A 195 -0.78 -9.61 -6.75
CA SER A 195 0.20 -10.42 -6.04
C SER A 195 1.63 -9.99 -6.38
N ASN A 196 2.42 -9.64 -5.37
CA ASN A 196 3.85 -9.35 -5.54
C ASN A 196 4.71 -10.59 -5.89
N VAL A 197 4.14 -11.80 -5.79
CA VAL A 197 4.82 -13.06 -6.12
C VAL A 197 4.50 -13.49 -7.56
N THR A 198 3.22 -13.48 -7.94
CA THR A 198 2.78 -14.00 -9.24
C THR A 198 2.49 -12.92 -10.28
N GLY A 199 2.33 -11.66 -9.87
CA GLY A 199 1.90 -10.56 -10.74
C GLY A 199 0.43 -10.63 -11.16
N ILE A 200 -0.36 -11.51 -10.54
CA ILE A 200 -1.78 -11.68 -10.86
C ILE A 200 -2.57 -10.55 -10.18
N GLU A 201 -3.29 -9.78 -10.99
CA GLU A 201 -4.25 -8.79 -10.54
C GLU A 201 -5.48 -9.47 -9.94
N THR A 202 -5.93 -8.97 -8.81
CA THR A 202 -7.13 -9.48 -8.13
C THR A 202 -8.36 -8.72 -8.60
N PRO A 203 -9.56 -9.33 -8.58
CA PRO A 203 -10.81 -8.63 -8.88
C PRO A 203 -11.25 -7.73 -7.70
N TYR A 204 -10.34 -6.91 -7.16
CA TYR A 204 -10.56 -6.17 -5.91
C TYR A 204 -11.74 -5.20 -5.96
N HIS A 205 -12.10 -4.68 -7.14
CA HIS A 205 -13.31 -3.86 -7.32
C HIS A 205 -14.59 -4.67 -7.05
N GLU A 206 -14.65 -5.90 -7.53
CA GLU A 206 -15.79 -6.81 -7.32
C GLU A 206 -15.83 -7.30 -5.88
N MET A 207 -14.66 -7.60 -5.30
CA MET A 207 -14.54 -7.93 -3.88
C MET A 207 -15.01 -6.79 -2.98
N ALA A 208 -14.61 -5.54 -3.27
CA ALA A 208 -15.06 -4.36 -2.54
C ALA A 208 -16.57 -4.17 -2.66
N LYS A 209 -17.15 -4.37 -3.85
CA LYS A 209 -18.60 -4.33 -4.06
C LYS A 209 -19.31 -5.37 -3.18
N ILE A 210 -18.84 -6.62 -3.20
CA ILE A 210 -19.41 -7.71 -2.38
C ILE A 210 -19.30 -7.39 -0.88
N MET A 211 -18.16 -6.86 -0.42
CA MET A 211 -18.00 -6.44 0.97
C MET A 211 -19.03 -5.39 1.37
N HIS A 212 -19.21 -4.35 0.54
CA HIS A 212 -20.18 -3.27 0.80
C HIS A 212 -21.64 -3.77 0.77
N GLU A 213 -21.98 -4.69 -0.14
CA GLU A 213 -23.32 -5.33 -0.19
C GLU A 213 -23.66 -6.05 1.13
N HIS A 214 -22.67 -6.54 1.86
CA HIS A 214 -22.82 -7.22 3.15
C HIS A 214 -22.54 -6.30 4.37
N GLY A 215 -22.53 -4.98 4.14
CA GLY A 215 -22.31 -3.97 5.19
C GLY A 215 -20.89 -3.95 5.77
N GLY A 216 -19.93 -4.59 5.10
CA GLY A 216 -18.52 -4.54 5.46
C GLY A 216 -17.78 -3.38 4.81
N ILE A 217 -16.53 -3.19 5.20
CA ILE A 217 -15.60 -2.22 4.58
C ILE A 217 -14.46 -2.95 3.88
N CYS A 218 -13.81 -2.30 2.92
CA CYS A 218 -12.73 -2.90 2.15
C CYS A 218 -11.45 -2.06 2.19
N PHE A 219 -10.32 -2.71 2.46
CA PHE A 219 -8.98 -2.15 2.42
C PHE A 219 -8.20 -2.85 1.31
N ILE A 220 -7.65 -2.08 0.39
CA ILE A 220 -6.88 -2.61 -0.74
C ILE A 220 -5.42 -2.24 -0.60
N ASP A 221 -4.55 -3.25 -0.64
CA ASP A 221 -3.10 -3.08 -0.69
C ASP A 221 -2.66 -2.91 -2.16
N PHE A 222 -2.13 -1.73 -2.48
CA PHE A 222 -1.64 -1.35 -3.82
C PHE A 222 -0.10 -1.33 -3.89
N ALA A 223 0.59 -1.89 -2.89
CA ALA A 223 2.05 -1.97 -2.87
C ALA A 223 2.61 -3.13 -3.70
#